data_AF-A0A1J3JET6-F1
#
_entry.id   AF-A0A1J3JET6-F1
#
_cell.length_a   1.000
_cell.length_b   1.000
_cell.length_c   1.000
_cell.angle_alpha   90.00
_cell.angle_beta   90.00
_cell.angle_gamma   90.00
#
_symmetry.space_group_name_H-M   'P 1'
#
loop_
_entity.id
_entity.type
_entity.pdbx_description
1 polymer ?
#
loop_
_entity_poly.entity_id
_entity_poly.type
_entity_poly.pdbx_seq_one_letter_code
_entity_poly.pdbx_strand_id
1 'polypeptide(L)' 'IVLEMDEEPKDPLILGRPFLATAGAVIDVKRGKIELNLGQDCKLIFDINNVMKQPTIGGELFYIETLDQLADEYLEELNV' A
#
# COMPACT_ATOMS: atom_id res chain seq x y z
N ILE A 1 -25.93 -1.83 1.88
CA ILE A 1 -25.17 -2.28 0.70
C ILE A 1 -23.90 -2.91 1.24
N VAL A 2 -23.68 -4.20 1.00
CA VAL A 2 -22.42 -4.89 1.30
C VAL A 2 -21.84 -5.24 -0.05
N LEU A 3 -20.65 -4.74 -0.37
CA LEU A 3 -19.96 -5.04 -1.61
C LEU A 3 -19.06 -6.23 -1.35
N GLU A 4 -19.46 -7.41 -1.84
CA GLU A 4 -18.53 -8.53 -2.05
C GLU A 4 -17.54 -8.09 -3.13
N MET A 5 -16.29 -7.89 -2.75
CA MET A 5 -15.19 -7.75 -3.70
C MET A 5 -14.61 -9.15 -3.91
N ASP A 6 -14.49 -9.57 -5.17
CA ASP A 6 -13.80 -10.80 -5.57
C ASP A 6 -12.34 -10.81 -5.07
N GLU A 7 -11.65 -11.96 -5.22
CA GLU A 7 -10.21 -12.10 -4.97
C GLU A 7 -9.43 -10.88 -5.49
N GLU A 8 -8.44 -10.42 -4.72
CA GLU A 8 -7.63 -9.24 -5.03
C GLU A 8 -7.30 -9.19 -6.53
N PRO A 9 -7.73 -8.14 -7.26
CA PRO A 9 -7.43 -8.04 -8.68
C PRO A 9 -5.92 -8.14 -8.86
N LYS A 10 -5.46 -8.98 -9.79
CA LYS A 10 -4.04 -9.13 -10.16
C LYS A 10 -3.40 -7.78 -10.52
N ASP A 11 -4.22 -6.85 -10.99
CA ASP A 11 -3.83 -5.50 -11.33
C ASP A 11 -4.05 -4.55 -10.14
N PRO A 12 -3.07 -3.70 -9.81
CA PRO A 12 -3.15 -2.80 -8.67
C PRO A 12 -4.26 -1.75 -8.86
N LEU A 13 -5.05 -1.55 -7.81
CA LEU A 13 -6.09 -0.54 -7.78
C LEU A 13 -5.48 0.86 -7.54
N ILE A 14 -5.56 1.74 -8.54
CA ILE A 14 -5.07 3.11 -8.42
C ILE A 14 -6.22 4.04 -8.00
N LEU A 15 -6.17 4.52 -6.76
CA LEU A 15 -7.10 5.53 -6.26
C LEU A 15 -6.57 6.93 -6.56
N GLY A 16 -7.15 7.60 -7.54
CA GLY A 16 -6.77 8.95 -7.92
C GLY A 16 -7.15 10.02 -6.87
N ARG A 17 -6.50 11.19 -6.97
CA ARG A 17 -6.79 12.37 -6.11
C ARG A 17 -8.28 12.76 -6.05
N PRO A 18 -9.05 12.77 -7.16
CA PRO A 18 -10.47 13.09 -7.10
C PRO A 18 -11.27 12.13 -6.22
N PHE A 19 -10.96 10.83 -6.29
CA PHE A 19 -11.62 9.82 -5.47
C PHE A 19 -11.25 9.99 -4.00
N LEU A 20 -9.96 10.15 -3.70
CA LEU A 20 -9.47 10.36 -2.33
C LEU A 20 -10.09 11.63 -1.70
N ALA A 21 -10.23 12.71 -2.46
CA ALA A 21 -10.88 13.92 -2.00
C ALA A 21 -12.37 13.69 -1.68
N THR A 22 -13.07 12.94 -2.54
CA THR A 22 -14.49 12.61 -2.36
C THR A 22 -14.72 11.73 -1.13
N ALA A 23 -13.85 10.74 -0.92
CA ALA A 23 -13.88 9.85 0.23
C ALA A 23 -13.36 10.50 1.52
N GLY A 24 -12.98 11.79 1.50
CA GLY A 24 -12.38 12.47 2.64
C GLY A 24 -11.17 11.72 3.20
N ALA A 25 -10.30 11.20 2.32
CA ALA A 25 -9.22 10.31 2.71
C ALA A 25 -8.20 10.98 3.64
N VAL A 26 -7.78 10.27 4.69
CA VAL A 26 -6.69 10.66 5.58
C VAL A 26 -5.52 9.71 5.36
N ILE A 27 -4.38 10.25 4.94
CA ILE A 27 -3.17 9.48 4.63
C ILE A 27 -2.12 9.78 5.71
N ASP A 28 -1.91 8.84 6.61
CA ASP A 28 -0.81 8.88 7.57
C ASP A 28 0.39 8.14 6.98
N VAL A 29 1.25 8.90 6.29
CA VAL A 29 2.45 8.37 5.64
C VAL A 29 3.41 7.77 6.66
N LYS A 30 3.57 8.40 7.83
CA LYS A 30 4.53 7.95 8.85
C LYS A 30 4.13 6.60 9.43
N ARG A 31 2.83 6.35 9.60
CA ARG A 31 2.30 5.08 10.13
C ARG A 31 1.92 4.09 9.03
N GLY A 32 2.04 4.45 7.76
CA GLY A 32 1.64 3.61 6.63
C GLY A 32 0.15 3.27 6.64
N LYS A 33 -0.73 4.24 6.93
CA LYS A 33 -2.18 4.04 6.98
C LYS A 33 -2.93 4.96 6.03
N ILE A 34 -3.93 4.41 5.35
CA ILE A 34 -4.91 5.18 4.57
C ILE A 34 -6.29 4.91 5.15
N GLU A 35 -7.00 5.96 5.53
CA GLU A 35 -8.39 5.90 6.00
C GLU A 35 -9.30 6.57 4.98
N LEU A 36 -10.35 5.87 4.53
CA LEU A 36 -11.41 6.40 3.69
C LEU A 36 -12.68 6.58 4.53
N ASN A 37 -13.25 7.79 4.50
CA ASN A 37 -14.50 8.13 5.19
C ASN A 37 -15.69 7.90 4.25
N LEU A 38 -16.40 6.79 4.44
CA LEU A 38 -17.51 6.37 3.57
C LEU A 38 -18.88 6.77 4.15
N GLY A 39 -18.90 7.64 5.16
CA GLY A 39 -20.09 8.12 5.87
C GLY A 39 -19.77 8.48 7.31
N GLN A 40 -20.80 8.85 8.09
CA GLN A 40 -20.64 9.28 9.49
C GLN A 40 -19.95 8.22 10.37
N ASP A 41 -20.34 6.95 10.22
CA ASP A 41 -19.92 5.86 11.08
C ASP A 41 -19.21 4.72 10.32
N CYS A 42 -18.84 4.95 9.05
CA CYS A 42 -18.20 3.95 8.20
C CYS A 42 -16.83 4.42 7.74
N LYS A 43 -15.79 3.70 8.18
CA LYS A 43 -14.40 3.95 7.83
C LYS A 43 -13.77 2.69 7.30
N LEU A 44 -13.08 2.80 6.18
CA LEU A 44 -12.24 1.75 5.64
C LEU A 44 -10.78 2.10 5.88
N ILE A 45 -10.02 1.22 6.51
CA ILE A 45 -8.62 1.46 6.88
C ILE A 45 -7.75 0.44 6.15
N PHE A 46 -6.80 0.95 5.37
CA PHE A 46 -5.75 0.17 4.73
C PHE A 46 -4.46 0.30 5.54
N ASP A 47 -3.85 -0.85 5.88
CA ASP A 47 -2.51 -0.91 6.48
C ASP A 47 -1.49 -1.28 5.40
N ILE A 48 -0.72 -0.29 4.97
CA ILE A 48 0.23 -0.41 3.85
C ILE A 48 1.45 -1.25 4.27
N ASN A 49 1.75 -1.32 5.57
CA ASN A 49 2.91 -2.07 6.06
C ASN A 49 2.73 -3.59 5.93
N ASN A 50 1.47 -4.06 5.91
CA ASN A 50 1.14 -5.49 5.81
C ASN A 50 0.76 -5.93 4.39
N VAL A 51 0.22 -5.02 3.56
CA VAL A 51 -0.45 -5.36 2.28
C VAL A 51 0.47 -5.18 1.06
N MET A 52 1.59 -4.47 1.19
CA MET A 52 2.50 -4.20 0.06
C MET A 52 3.54 -5.30 -0.18
N LYS A 53 3.17 -6.59 -0.10
CA LYS A 53 4.16 -7.63 -0.39
C LYS A 53 4.55 -7.68 -1.87
N GLN A 54 3.67 -7.31 -2.81
CA GLN A 54 3.99 -7.28 -4.24
C GLN A 54 3.12 -6.25 -5.02
N PRO A 55 3.62 -5.06 -5.37
CA PRO A 55 2.94 -4.18 -6.30
C PRO A 55 3.15 -4.71 -7.74
N THR A 56 2.16 -5.36 -8.34
CA THR A 56 2.20 -5.80 -9.75
C THR A 56 1.75 -4.70 -10.71
N ILE A 57 2.45 -3.58 -10.79
CA ILE A 57 2.24 -2.67 -11.93
C ILE A 57 2.95 -3.30 -13.13
N GLY A 58 2.19 -3.97 -14.01
CA GLY A 58 2.69 -4.49 -15.29
C GLY A 58 3.53 -5.78 -15.21
N GLY A 59 3.51 -6.50 -14.09
CA GLY A 59 4.36 -7.68 -13.87
C GLY A 59 5.84 -7.35 -13.59
N GLU A 60 6.19 -6.07 -13.55
CA GLU A 60 7.48 -5.59 -13.07
C GLU A 60 7.40 -5.24 -11.58
N LEU A 61 8.40 -5.70 -10.85
CA LEU A 61 8.48 -5.63 -9.40
C LEU A 61 9.19 -4.34 -9.01
N PHE A 62 8.43 -3.29 -8.69
CA PHE A 62 9.00 -2.03 -8.22
C PHE A 62 9.15 -2.08 -6.70
N TYR A 63 10.33 -2.48 -6.23
CA TYR A 63 10.71 -2.27 -4.84
C TYR A 63 11.25 -0.85 -4.67
N ILE A 64 10.76 -0.14 -3.66
CA ILE A 64 11.55 0.94 -3.08
C ILE A 64 12.53 0.22 -2.16
N GLU A 65 13.77 0.03 -2.61
CA GLU A 65 14.84 -0.49 -1.76
C GLU A 65 14.95 0.44 -0.53
N THR A 66 14.37 -0.01 0.59
CA THR A 66 14.62 0.60 1.87
C THR A 66 16.05 0.25 2.28
N LEU A 67 16.82 1.23 2.77
CA LEU A 67 18.24 1.11 3.10
C LEU A 67 18.61 -0.14 3.92
N ASP A 68 17.68 -0.69 4.69
CA ASP A 68 17.88 -1.89 5.49
C ASP A 68 18.18 -3.14 4.64
N GLN A 69 17.54 -3.31 3.48
CA GLN A 69 17.81 -4.43 2.57
C GLN A 69 19.19 -4.29 1.91
N LEU A 70 19.55 -3.06 1.55
CA LEU A 70 20.87 -2.74 1.03
C LEU A 70 21.96 -3.00 2.10
N ALA A 71 21.67 -2.68 3.37
CA ALA A 71 22.59 -2.92 4.47
C ALA A 71 22.86 -4.42 4.69
N ASP A 72 21.84 -5.26 4.62
CA ASP A 72 21.99 -6.71 4.76
C ASP A 72 22.80 -7.31 3.59
N GLU A 73 22.56 -6.86 2.35
CA GLU A 73 23.33 -7.29 1.16
C GLU A 73 24.80 -6.85 1.22
N TYR A 74 25.07 -5.60 1.63
CA TYR A 74 26.46 -5.15 1.86
C TYR A 74 27.14 -5.92 3.00
N LEU A 75 26.42 -6.30 4.05
CA LEU A 75 26.99 -7.09 5.15
C LEU A 75 27.29 -8.53 4.71
N GLU A 76 26.48 -9.12 3.82
CA GLU A 76 26.76 -10.43 3.22
C GLU A 76 27.94 -10.37 2.22
N GLU A 77 28.06 -9.30 1.44
CA GLU A 77 29.20 -9.08 0.52
C GLU A 77 30.51 -8.76 1.25
N LEU A 78 30.44 -8.15 2.45
CA LEU A 78 31.59 -7.81 3.29
C LEU A 78 32.00 -8.92 4.28
N ASN A 79 31.34 -10.08 4.26
CA ASN A 79 31.80 -11.25 5.02
C ASN A 79 33.15 -11.76 4.47
N VAL A 80 34.23 -11.26 5.09
CA VAL A 80 35.52 -11.97 5.27
C VAL A 80 35.39 -12.98 6.39
#